data_AF-A0A3N9PBN4-F1
#
_entry.id   AF-A0A3N9PBN4-F1
#
_cell.length_a   1.000
_cell.length_b   1.000
_cell.length_c   1.000
_cell.angle_alpha   90.00
_cell.angle_beta   90.00
_cell.angle_gamma   90.00
#
_symmetry.space_group_name_H-M   'P 1'
#
loop_
_entity.id
_entity.type
_entity.pdbx_description
1 polymer ?
#
loop_
_entity_poly.entity_id
_entity_poly.type
_entity_poly.pdbx_seq_one_letter_code
_entity_poly.pdbx_strand_id
1 'polypeptide(L)'
;MCETEFEYQEKIRRLVVKMVKHYRGKGPENVKVKLENDLLVTIEIRGILSSLSEILMKEGAVDLVAEYWKVLKPYLEREFMAEMIDTLGSQFTYTWKIADLCPSGRAIIIQLNKSV
;
A
#
# COMPACT_ATOMS: atom_id res chain seq x y z
N MET A 1 6.97 -14.68 18.23
CA MET A 1 7.06 -14.42 16.78
C MET A 1 8.08 -15.39 16.23
N CYS A 2 7.66 -16.24 15.30
CA CYS A 2 8.56 -17.19 14.65
C CYS A 2 9.44 -16.43 13.64
N GLU A 3 10.71 -16.82 13.44
CA GLU A 3 11.62 -16.14 12.49
C GLU A 3 11.01 -16.02 11.07
N THR A 4 10.20 -17.02 10.68
CA THR A 4 9.46 -17.08 9.42
C THR A 4 8.42 -15.97 9.26
N GLU A 5 7.74 -15.57 10.33
CA GLU A 5 6.73 -14.50 10.30
C GLU A 5 7.37 -13.14 10.08
N PHE A 6 8.52 -12.89 10.73
CA PHE A 6 9.26 -11.65 10.61
C PHE A 6 9.84 -11.48 9.21
N GLU A 7 10.46 -12.52 8.66
CA GLU A 7 10.96 -12.50 7.28
C GLU A 7 9.85 -12.24 6.27
N TYR A 8 8.67 -12.84 6.49
CA TYR A 8 7.53 -12.66 5.63
C TYR A 8 7.00 -11.22 5.67
N GLN A 9 6.86 -10.63 6.87
CA GLN A 9 6.50 -9.21 7.03
C GLN A 9 7.50 -8.29 6.34
N GLU A 10 8.80 -8.57 6.48
CA GLU A 10 9.87 -7.75 5.91
C GLU A 10 9.91 -7.83 4.38
N LYS A 11 9.66 -9.01 3.79
CA LYS A 11 9.50 -9.16 2.33
C LYS A 11 8.37 -8.28 1.79
N ILE A 12 7.19 -8.34 2.43
CA ILE A 12 6.05 -7.51 2.06
C ILE A 12 6.39 -6.03 2.21
N ARG A 13 7.01 -5.64 3.33
CA ARG A 13 7.40 -4.25 3.59
C ARG A 13 8.35 -3.72 2.51
N ARG A 14 9.34 -4.50 2.09
CA ARG A 14 10.29 -4.12 1.04
C ARG A 14 9.62 -3.91 -0.31
N LEU A 15 8.69 -4.77 -0.69
CA LEU A 15 7.90 -4.63 -1.91
C LEU A 15 7.07 -3.35 -1.91
N VAL A 16 6.37 -3.09 -0.81
CA VAL A 16 5.58 -1.86 -0.66
C VAL A 16 6.49 -0.63 -0.78
N VAL A 17 7.65 -0.62 -0.13
CA VAL A 17 8.61 0.48 -0.24
C VAL A 17 9.10 0.65 -1.69
N LYS A 18 9.36 -0.45 -2.40
CA LYS A 18 9.77 -0.43 -3.82
C LYS A 18 8.68 0.16 -4.70
N MET A 19 7.44 -0.32 -4.56
CA MET A 19 6.27 0.22 -5.27
C MET A 19 6.14 1.72 -5.06
N VAL A 20 6.22 2.19 -3.81
CA VAL A 20 6.11 3.62 -3.49
C VAL A 20 7.24 4.44 -4.11
N LYS A 21 8.48 3.96 -4.02
CA LYS A 21 9.62 4.61 -4.68
C LYS A 21 9.44 4.70 -6.19
N HIS A 22 8.87 3.67 -6.83
CA HIS A 22 8.71 3.62 -8.27
C HIS A 22 7.84 4.75 -8.81
N TYR A 23 6.65 5.00 -8.23
CA TYR A 23 5.77 6.05 -8.75
C TYR A 23 6.00 7.43 -8.09
N ARG A 24 6.46 7.49 -6.84
CA ARG A 24 6.65 8.75 -6.10
C ARG A 24 8.04 9.34 -6.28
N GLY A 25 9.03 8.55 -6.70
CA GLY A 25 10.45 8.91 -6.71
C GLY A 25 11.12 8.92 -5.34
N LYS A 26 10.35 8.76 -4.25
CA LYS A 26 10.83 8.62 -2.86
C LYS A 26 10.03 7.56 -2.11
N GLY A 27 10.61 7.03 -1.03
CA GLY A 27 9.94 6.03 -0.21
C GLY A 27 8.69 6.54 0.51
N PRO A 28 7.88 5.63 1.05
CA PRO A 28 6.78 5.98 1.95
C PRO A 28 7.36 6.54 3.26
N GLU A 29 6.53 7.27 4.00
CA GLU A 29 6.89 7.73 5.34
C GLU A 29 6.91 6.57 6.34
N ASN A 30 5.93 5.68 6.22
CA ASN A 30 5.86 4.49 7.05
C ASN A 30 5.15 3.36 6.32
N VAL A 31 5.57 2.12 6.58
CA VAL A 31 4.87 0.90 6.17
C VAL A 31 4.78 -0.01 7.36
N LYS A 32 3.55 -0.32 7.77
CA LYS A 32 3.27 -1.26 8.84
C LYS A 32 2.62 -2.50 8.25
N VAL A 33 3.26 -3.65 8.45
CA VAL A 33 2.70 -4.95 8.07
C VAL A 33 2.31 -5.67 9.34
N LYS A 34 1.08 -6.15 9.40
CA LYS A 34 0.56 -6.96 10.50
C LYS A 34 0.07 -8.29 9.95
N LEU A 35 0.52 -9.38 10.54
CA LEU A 35 -0.07 -10.70 10.36
C LEU A 35 -1.09 -10.86 11.48
N GLU A 36 -2.38 -10.81 11.16
CA GLU A 36 -3.43 -10.93 12.17
C GLU A 36 -3.73 -12.40 12.51
N ASN A 37 -3.59 -13.27 11.50
CA ASN A 37 -3.62 -14.72 11.62
C ASN A 37 -2.93 -15.31 10.37
N ASP A 38 -2.93 -16.64 10.24
CA ASP A 38 -2.28 -17.33 9.11
C ASP A 38 -2.84 -16.93 7.73
N LEU A 39 -4.07 -16.40 7.72
CA LEU A 39 -4.85 -16.11 6.52
C LEU A 39 -4.91 -14.63 6.16
N LEU A 40 -4.80 -13.71 7.12
CA LEU A 40 -4.99 -12.27 6.94
C LEU A 40 -3.72 -11.47 7.20
N VAL A 41 -3.28 -10.73 6.18
CA VAL A 41 -2.20 -9.74 6.26
C VAL A 41 -2.76 -8.35 6.03
N THR A 42 -2.52 -7.45 6.98
CA THR A 42 -2.89 -6.03 6.88
C THR A 42 -1.62 -5.19 6.63
N ILE A 43 -1.61 -4.43 5.55
CA ILE A 43 -0.55 -3.51 5.17
C ILE A 43 -1.09 -2.08 5.26
N GLU A 44 -0.48 -1.25 6.10
CA GLU A 44 -0.78 0.17 6.22
C GLU A 44 0.40 0.99 5.64
N ILE A 45 0.12 1.84 4.66
CA ILE A 45 1.12 2.62 3.92
C ILE A 45 0.84 4.11 4.11
N ARG A 46 1.78 4.85 4.69
CA ARG A 46 1.70 6.31 4.85
C ARG A 46 2.70 7.04 3.96
N GLY A 47 2.39 8.28 3.58
CA GLY A 47 3.24 9.09 2.71
C GLY A 47 3.23 8.63 1.25
N ILE A 48 2.08 8.15 0.79
CA ILE A 48 1.84 7.69 -0.59
C ILE A 48 1.68 8.85 -1.59
N LEU A 49 1.23 10.01 -1.13
CA LEU A 49 0.97 11.14 -2.01
C LEU A 49 2.27 11.79 -2.51
N SER A 50 2.29 12.16 -3.79
CA SER A 50 3.33 13.02 -4.33
C SER A 50 3.29 14.40 -3.65
N SER A 51 4.39 15.14 -3.70
CA SER A 51 4.42 16.49 -3.13
C SER A 51 3.36 17.40 -3.74
N LEU A 52 3.08 17.26 -5.04
CA LEU A 52 1.99 17.98 -5.71
C LEU A 52 0.62 17.59 -5.14
N SER A 53 0.36 16.29 -4.99
CA SER A 53 -0.90 15.82 -4.41
C SER A 53 -1.10 16.34 -2.99
N GLU A 54 -0.04 16.38 -2.17
CA GLU A 54 -0.11 16.94 -0.82
C GLU A 54 -0.45 18.44 -0.83
N ILE A 55 0.14 19.22 -1.76
CA ILE A 55 -0.17 20.65 -1.92
C ILE A 55 -1.63 20.83 -2.34
N LEU A 56 -2.08 20.13 -3.39
CA LEU A 56 -3.46 20.21 -3.89
C LEU A 56 -4.48 19.88 -2.79
N MET A 57 -4.21 18.85 -1.99
CA MET A 57 -5.07 18.51 -0.86
C MET A 57 -5.10 19.61 0.22
N LYS A 58 -3.97 20.27 0.50
CA LYS A 58 -3.90 21.37 1.48
C LYS A 58 -4.67 22.60 1.00
N GLU A 59 -4.67 22.85 -0.30
CA GLU A 59 -5.43 23.94 -0.93
C GLU A 59 -6.92 23.60 -1.14
N GLY A 60 -7.39 22.44 -0.65
CA GLY A 60 -8.79 22.02 -0.76
C GLY A 60 -9.18 21.43 -2.11
N ALA A 61 -8.23 21.22 -3.03
CA ALA A 61 -8.46 20.62 -4.34
C ALA A 61 -8.53 19.07 -4.28
N VAL A 62 -9.32 18.55 -3.35
CA VAL A 62 -9.43 17.11 -3.04
C VAL A 62 -9.94 16.31 -4.24
N ASP A 63 -10.92 16.85 -4.96
CA ASP A 63 -11.54 16.16 -6.10
C ASP A 63 -10.54 15.92 -7.24
N LEU A 64 -9.63 16.87 -7.50
CA LEU A 64 -8.57 16.69 -8.51
C LEU A 64 -7.61 15.57 -8.14
N VAL A 65 -7.28 15.46 -6.85
CA VAL A 65 -6.42 14.38 -6.36
C VAL A 65 -7.17 13.04 -6.43
N ALA A 66 -8.46 13.02 -6.10
CA ALA A 66 -9.30 11.83 -6.25
C ALA A 66 -9.38 11.35 -7.70
N GLU A 67 -9.60 12.24 -8.67
CA GLU A 67 -9.61 11.90 -10.10
C GLU A 67 -8.27 11.32 -10.57
N TYR A 68 -7.16 11.95 -10.18
CA TYR A 68 -5.83 11.42 -10.47
C TYR A 68 -5.64 10.00 -9.90
N TRP A 69 -6.09 9.77 -8.67
CA TRP A 69 -5.99 8.47 -8.02
C TRP A 69 -6.84 7.38 -8.66
N LYS A 70 -7.92 7.71 -9.37
CA LYS A 70 -8.69 6.72 -10.16
C LYS A 70 -7.85 6.10 -11.29
N VAL A 71 -6.85 6.82 -11.80
CA VAL A 71 -5.93 6.32 -12.83
C VAL A 71 -4.72 5.65 -12.20
N LEU A 72 -4.14 6.27 -11.16
CA LEU A 72 -2.94 5.74 -10.52
C LEU A 72 -3.20 4.42 -9.79
N LYS A 73 -4.31 4.31 -9.03
CA LYS A 73 -4.60 3.12 -8.21
C LYS A 73 -4.60 1.84 -9.05
N PRO A 74 -5.38 1.72 -10.16
CA PRO A 74 -5.40 0.49 -10.96
C PRO A 74 -4.04 0.12 -11.56
N TYR A 75 -3.23 1.12 -11.91
CA TYR A 75 -1.86 0.89 -12.39
C TYR A 75 -0.99 0.29 -11.28
N LEU A 76 -0.96 0.91 -10.10
CA LEU A 76 -0.20 0.41 -8.95
C LEU A 76 -0.69 -0.96 -8.51
N GLU A 77 -2.00 -1.16 -8.46
CA GLU A 77 -2.64 -2.40 -8.02
C GLU A 77 -2.23 -3.58 -8.92
N ARG A 78 -2.22 -3.39 -10.24
CA ARG A 78 -1.81 -4.43 -11.19
C ARG A 78 -0.35 -4.86 -11.03
N GLU A 79 0.56 -3.88 -11.06
CA GLU A 79 2.00 -4.15 -10.98
C GLU A 79 2.39 -4.71 -9.60
N PHE A 80 1.87 -4.10 -8.53
CA PHE A 80 2.18 -4.50 -7.17
C PHE A 80 1.65 -5.89 -6.83
N MET A 81 0.41 -6.20 -7.23
CA MET A 81 -0.17 -7.51 -6.89
C MET A 81 0.49 -8.64 -7.67
N ALA A 82 0.91 -8.40 -8.91
CA ALA A 82 1.73 -9.36 -9.65
C ALA A 82 3.04 -9.68 -8.91
N GLU A 83 3.80 -8.64 -8.52
CA GLU A 83 5.07 -8.82 -7.81
C GLU A 83 4.89 -9.47 -6.42
N MET A 84 3.77 -9.16 -5.75
CA MET A 84 3.42 -9.76 -4.46
C MET A 84 3.09 -11.25 -4.57
N ILE A 85 2.37 -11.69 -5.61
CA ILE A 85 2.10 -13.13 -5.83
C ILE A 85 3.42 -13.87 -6.05
N ASP A 86 4.30 -13.33 -6.91
CA ASP A 86 5.59 -13.95 -7.20
C ASP A 86 6.49 -14.04 -5.96
N THR A 87 6.48 -13.02 -5.11
CA THR A 87 7.33 -12.98 -3.91
C THR A 87 6.81 -13.85 -2.78
N LEU A 88 5.49 -13.94 -2.62
CA LEU A 88 4.86 -14.70 -1.53
C LEU A 88 4.55 -16.15 -1.93
N GLY A 89 4.68 -16.49 -3.21
CA GLY A 89 4.53 -17.86 -3.73
C GLY A 89 3.14 -18.46 -3.53
N SER A 90 2.13 -17.62 -3.28
CA SER A 90 0.77 -18.05 -2.95
C SER A 90 -0.25 -17.07 -3.52
N GLN A 91 -1.39 -17.60 -3.95
CA GLN A 91 -2.51 -16.78 -4.37
C GLN A 91 -3.26 -16.23 -3.17
N PHE A 92 -3.57 -14.94 -3.23
CA PHE A 92 -4.38 -14.25 -2.24
C PHE A 92 -5.48 -13.46 -2.94
N THR A 93 -6.63 -13.37 -2.29
CA THR A 93 -7.58 -12.30 -2.58
C THR A 93 -7.18 -11.06 -1.81
N TYR A 94 -7.59 -9.88 -2.24
CA TYR A 94 -7.21 -8.66 -1.53
C TYR A 94 -8.28 -7.59 -1.56
N THR A 95 -8.18 -6.66 -0.62
CA THR A 95 -8.89 -5.38 -0.68
C THR A 95 -7.89 -4.23 -0.59
N TRP A 96 -8.15 -3.17 -1.33
CA TRP A 96 -7.33 -1.96 -1.34
C TRP A 96 -8.22 -0.75 -1.05
N LYS A 97 -8.01 -0.12 0.11
CA LYS A 97 -8.75 1.05 0.56
C LYS A 97 -7.81 2.21 0.82
N ILE A 98 -8.25 3.40 0.46
CA ILE A 98 -7.61 4.66 0.86
C ILE A 98 -8.37 5.12 2.11
N ALA A 99 -7.71 5.05 3.26
CA ALA A 99 -8.25 5.53 4.53
C ALA A 99 -7.86 7.00 4.74
N ASP A 100 -8.84 7.77 5.22
CA ASP A 100 -8.73 9.18 5.60
C ASP A 100 -8.11 10.09 4.53
N LEU A 101 -8.94 10.71 3.67
CA LEU A 101 -8.49 11.84 2.84
C LEU A 101 -8.20 13.13 3.67
N CYS A 102 -8.20 13.05 5.00
CA CYS A 102 -7.86 14.13 5.92
C CYS A 102 -6.33 14.35 6.00
N PRO A 103 -5.80 15.58 6.16
CA PRO A 103 -4.37 15.89 6.03
C PRO A 103 -3.39 15.11 6.93
N SER A 104 -3.82 14.55 8.05
CA SER A 104 -2.93 13.96 9.08
C SER A 104 -3.01 12.43 9.23
N GLY A 105 -3.97 11.77 8.56
CA GLY A 105 -4.27 10.34 8.78
C GLY A 105 -4.12 9.42 7.57
N ARG A 106 -3.73 9.96 6.41
CA ARG A 106 -3.77 9.25 5.11
C ARG A 106 -2.97 7.97 5.13
N ALA A 107 -3.68 6.85 4.99
CA ALA A 107 -3.08 5.55 4.84
C ALA A 107 -3.74 4.77 3.71
N ILE A 108 -2.94 4.07 2.92
CA ILE A 108 -3.48 2.98 2.12
C ILE A 108 -3.48 1.73 2.98
N ILE A 109 -4.64 1.10 3.07
CA ILE A 109 -4.83 -0.17 3.76
C ILE A 109 -5.05 -1.24 2.70
N ILE A 110 -4.13 -2.19 2.64
CA ILE A 110 -4.24 -3.39 1.81
C ILE A 110 -4.43 -4.57 2.74
N GLN A 111 -5.51 -5.31 2.54
CA GLN A 111 -5.74 -6.57 3.25
C GLN A 111 -5.58 -7.71 2.26
N LEU A 112 -4.69 -8.66 2.56
CA LEU A 112 -4.48 -9.86 1.77
C LEU A 112 -5.10 -11.03 2.53
N ASN A 113 -5.99 -11.78 1.87
CA ASN A 113 -6.56 -13.00 2.40
C ASN A 113 -5.98 -14.16 1.60
N LYS A 114 -5.16 -15.00 2.24
CA LYS A 114 -4.62 -16.21 1.60
C LYS A 114 -5.78 -17.16 1.27
N SER A 115 -5.72 -17.75 0.09
CA SER A 115 -6.62 -18.85 -0.26
C SER A 115 -6.11 -20.11 0.44
N VAL A 116 -7.00 -20.82 1.15
CA VAL A 116 -6.70 -22.12 1.79
C VAL A 116 -6.44 -23.17 0.72
#